data_AF-A0A967CTG4-F1
#
_entry.id   AF-A0A967CTG4-F1
#
_cell.length_a   1.000
_cell.length_b   1.000
_cell.length_c   1.000
_cell.angle_alpha   90.00
_cell.angle_beta   90.00
_cell.angle_gamma   90.00
#
_symmetry.space_group_name_H-M   'P 1'
#
loop_
_entity.id
_entity.type
_entity.pdbx_description
1 polymer ?
#
loop_
_entity_poly.entity_id
_entity_poly.type
_entity_poly.pdbx_seq_one_letter_code
_entity_poly.pdbx_strand_id
1 'polypeptide(L)' 'THHIDEAVALADRVVVFTSRPGRIKTIVPVDLPRPRNLFSREAEAMRIQLTELLRDEVDRAFAEQEAFAVPA' A
#
# COMPACT_ATOMS: atom_id res chain seq x y z
N THR A 1 -0.98 5.07 -7.76
CA THR A 1 -0.06 5.98 -7.06
C THR A 1 0.92 5.17 -6.23
N HIS A 2 2.06 5.76 -5.86
CA HIS A 2 3.05 5.18 -4.97
C HIS A 2 2.96 5.74 -3.54
N HIS A 3 2.02 6.65 -3.27
CA HIS A 3 1.80 7.25 -1.96
C HIS A 3 0.49 6.75 -1.34
N ILE A 4 0.59 6.25 -0.10
CA ILE A 4 -0.58 5.81 0.66
C ILE A 4 -1.55 6.98 0.90
N ASP A 5 -1.02 8.17 1.21
CA ASP A 5 -1.85 9.36 1.46
C ASP A 5 -2.70 9.74 0.25
N GLU A 6 -2.13 9.70 -0.95
CA GLU A 6 -2.88 9.94 -2.19
C GLU A 6 -3.96 8.88 -2.41
N ALA A 7 -3.65 7.60 -2.11
CA ALA A 7 -4.62 6.52 -2.24
C ALA A 7 -5.82 6.72 -1.29
N VAL A 8 -5.56 7.06 -0.03
CA VAL A 8 -6.59 7.35 0.99
C VAL A 8 -7.37 8.62 0.64
N ALA A 9 -6.73 9.64 0.06
CA ALA A 9 -7.38 10.89 -0.32
C ALA A 9 -8.30 10.76 -1.53
N LEU A 10 -7.92 9.94 -2.52
CA LEU A 10 -8.54 9.97 -3.84
C LEU A 10 -9.38 8.73 -4.17
N ALA A 11 -8.99 7.54 -3.74
CA ALA A 11 -9.58 6.30 -4.23
C ALA A 11 -10.79 5.86 -3.40
N ASP A 12 -11.81 5.26 -4.01
CA ASP A 12 -12.89 4.58 -3.27
C ASP A 12 -12.52 3.12 -2.92
N ARG A 13 -11.50 2.58 -3.60
CA ARG A 13 -10.93 1.25 -3.34
C ARG A 13 -9.42 1.29 -3.59
N VAL A 14 -8.65 0.68 -2.70
CA VAL A 14 -7.21 0.51 -2.83
C VAL A 14 -6.91 -0.95 -3.12
N VAL A 15 -6.31 -1.23 -4.27
CA VAL A 15 -5.88 -2.59 -4.66
C VAL A 15 -4.41 -2.74 -4.30
N VAL A 16 -4.11 -3.65 -3.37
CA VAL A 16 -2.75 -3.97 -2.96
C VAL A 16 -2.25 -5.12 -3.82
N PHE A 17 -1.07 -4.97 -4.39
CA PHE A 17 -0.43 -6.01 -5.20
C PHE A 17 0.67 -6.70 -4.39
N THR A 18 0.90 -7.98 -4.66
CA THR A 18 2.12 -8.65 -4.25
C THR A 18 3.33 -8.12 -5.02
N SER A 19 4.50 -8.30 -4.43
CA SER A 19 5.80 -8.30 -5.10
C SER A 19 5.83 -9.31 -6.27
N ARG A 20 6.94 -9.39 -7.01
CA ARG A 20 7.00 -10.19 -8.25
C ARG A 20 6.76 -11.69 -7.96
N PRO A 21 5.92 -12.36 -8.75
CA PRO A 21 5.10 -11.84 -9.84
C PRO A 21 3.88 -11.08 -9.33
N GLY A 22 3.57 -9.91 -9.92
CA GLY A 22 2.48 -9.05 -9.46
C GLY A 22 1.11 -9.75 -9.53
N ARG A 23 0.50 -9.96 -8.36
CA ARG A 23 -0.85 -10.50 -8.18
C ARG A 23 -1.62 -9.56 -7.26
N ILE A 24 -2.95 -9.60 -7.33
CA ILE A 24 -3.77 -8.89 -6.35
C ILE A 24 -3.62 -9.62 -5.01
N LYS A 25 -3.06 -8.93 -4.03
CA LYS A 25 -2.95 -9.41 -2.64
C LYS A 25 -4.29 -9.23 -1.94
N THR A 26 -4.85 -8.02 -2.03
CA THR A 26 -6.14 -7.70 -1.41
C THR A 26 -6.73 -6.43 -2.01
N ILE A 27 -8.02 -6.21 -1.81
CA ILE A 27 -8.73 -4.98 -2.17
C ILE A 27 -9.34 -4.39 -0.90
N VAL A 28 -8.93 -3.18 -0.55
CA VAL A 28 -9.39 -2.46 0.64
C VAL A 28 -10.41 -1.39 0.22
N PRO A 29 -11.67 -1.45 0.69
CA PRO A 29 -12.63 -0.37 0.48
C PRO A 29 -12.24 0.89 1.28
N VAL A 30 -12.51 2.07 0.74
CA VAL A 30 -12.25 3.36 1.39
C VAL A 30 -13.58 4.01 1.76
N ASP A 31 -14.13 3.60 2.90
CA ASP A 31 -15.44 4.06 3.39
C ASP A 31 -15.36 5.38 4.16
N LEU A 32 -14.51 6.30 3.68
CA LEU A 32 -14.38 7.66 4.24
C LEU A 32 -15.31 8.62 3.50
N PRO A 33 -16.21 9.33 4.20
CA PRO A 33 -17.14 10.26 3.57
C PRO A 33 -16.42 11.43 2.90
N ARG A 34 -17.00 11.95 1.82
CA ARG A 34 -16.52 13.15 1.13
C ARG A 34 -17.14 14.41 1.76
N PRO A 35 -16.39 15.51 1.94
CA PRO A 35 -14.95 15.65 1.74
C PRO A 35 -14.14 14.88 2.80
N ARG A 36 -13.06 14.21 2.38
CA ARG A 36 -12.26 13.38 3.29
C ARG A 36 -11.39 14.24 4.19
N ASN A 37 -11.46 14.00 5.50
CA ASN A 37 -10.52 14.56 6.45
C ASN A 37 -9.34 13.60 6.64
N LEU A 38 -8.18 13.91 6.04
CA LEU A 38 -6.99 13.07 6.15
C LEU A 38 -6.38 13.05 7.55
N PHE A 39 -6.75 14.00 8.42
CA PHE A 39 -6.31 14.06 9.81
C PHE A 39 -7.26 13.33 10.76
N SER A 40 -8.32 12.70 10.25
CA SER A 40 -9.23 11.91 11.08
C SER A 40 -8.58 10.60 11.53
N ARG A 41 -9.07 10.05 12.65
CA ARG A 41 -8.60 8.76 13.19
C ARG A 41 -8.86 7.62 12.21
N GLU A 42 -9.95 7.69 11.45
CA GLU A 42 -10.32 6.69 10.45
C GLU A 42 -9.34 6.71 9.28
N ALA A 43 -8.96 7.90 8.80
CA ALA A 43 -7.93 8.04 7.76
C ALA A 43 -6.56 7.55 8.26
N GLU A 44 -6.22 7.83 9.52
CA GLU A 44 -5.01 7.33 10.15
C GLU A 44 -4.98 5.81 10.26
N ALA A 45 -6.05 5.20 10.75
CA ALA A 45 -6.19 3.76 10.83
C ALA A 45 -6.04 3.10 9.45
N MET A 46 -6.59 3.71 8.41
CA MET A 46 -6.46 3.21 7.04
C MET A 46 -5.01 3.29 6.52
N ARG A 47 -4.28 4.36 6.82
CA ARG A 47 -2.84 4.47 6.48
C ARG A 47 -2.02 3.38 7.16
N ILE A 48 -2.28 3.13 8.45
CA ILE A 48 -1.62 2.08 9.22
C ILE A 48 -1.92 0.72 8.59
N GLN A 49 -3.19 0.42 8.30
CA GLN A 49 -3.60 -0.83 7.64
C GLN A 49 -2.90 -1.02 6.29
N LEU A 50 -2.89 0.00 5.43
CA LEU A 50 -2.26 -0.09 4.10
C LEU A 50 -0.74 -0.24 4.19
N THR A 51 -0.11 0.42 5.17
CA THR A 51 1.33 0.28 5.43
C THR A 51 1.67 -1.15 5.83
N GLU A 52 0.92 -1.73 6.77
CA GLU A 52 1.15 -3.12 7.19
C GLU A 52 0.90 -4.12 6.06
N LEU A 53 -0.11 -3.89 5.21
CA LEU A 53 -0.36 -4.74 4.04
C LEU A 53 0.79 -4.72 3.02
N LEU A 54 1.51 -3.60 2.92
CA LEU A 54 2.63 -3.42 1.99
C LEU A 54 3.98 -3.87 2.56
N ARG A 55 4.15 -3.88 3.88
CA ARG A 55 5.43 -4.14 4.56
C ARG A 55 6.17 -5.36 4.00
N ASP A 56 5.53 -6.53 4.05
CA ASP A 56 6.14 -7.77 3.57
C ASP A 56 6.47 -7.76 2.07
N GLU A 57 5.70 -7.01 1.27
CA GLU A 57 5.93 -6.93 -0.18
C GLU A 57 7.08 -6.00 -0.50
N VAL A 58 7.24 -4.93 0.28
CA VAL A 58 8.37 -4.00 0.19
C VAL A 58 9.66 -4.73 0.59
N ASP A 59 9.64 -5.46 1.71
CA ASP A 59 10.80 -6.23 2.18
C ASP A 59 11.23 -7.29 1.16
N ARG A 60 10.28 -8.04 0.59
CA ARG A 60 10.56 -9.00 -0.49
C ARG A 60 11.14 -8.32 -1.74
N ALA A 61 10.56 -7.19 -2.15
CA ALA A 61 11.06 -6.46 -3.31
C ALA A 61 12.49 -5.95 -3.12
N PHE A 62 12.85 -5.48 -1.91
CA PHE A 62 14.22 -5.08 -1.60
C PHE A 62 15.18 -6.27 -1.60
N ALA A 63 14.82 -7.39 -0.95
CA ALA A 63 15.66 -8.59 -0.91
C ALA A 63 15.92 -9.16 -2.33
N GLU A 64 14.91 -9.16 -3.20
CA GLU A 64 15.05 -9.58 -4.60
C GLU A 64 15.95 -8.63 -5.40
N GLN A 65 15.88 -7.32 -5.17
CA GLN A 65 16.76 -6.34 -5.80
C GLN A 65 18.22 -6.54 -5.36
N GLU A 66 18.45 -6.76 -4.06
CA GLU A 66 19.77 -7.02 -3.50
C GLU A 66 20.39 -8.30 -4.08
N ALA A 67 19.59 -9.39 -4.17
CA ALA A 67 20.02 -10.65 -4.76
C ALA A 67 20.39 -10.53 -6.25
N PHE A 68 19.76 -9.61 -6.99
CA PHE A 68 20.09 -9.35 -8.40
C PHE A 68 21.27 -8.37 -8.58
N ALA A 69 21.59 -7.56 -7.56
CA ALA A 69 22.59 -6.51 -7.62
C ALA A 69 24.02 -6.97 -7.26
N VAL A 70 24.19 -8.20 -6.75
CA VAL A 70 25.51 -8.78 -6.47
C VAL A 70 25.88 -9.84 -7.51
N PRO A 71 26.54 -9.46 -8.64
CA PRO A 71 27.22 -10.43 -9.48
C PRO A 71 28.57 -10.82 -8.86
N ALA A 72 28.91 -12.11 -8.95
CA ALA A 72 30.21 -12.68 -8.58
C ALA A 72 31.36 -12.12 -9.43
#